data_AF-A0A3S4HPI0-F1
#
_entry.id   AF-A0A3S4HPI0-F1
#
_cell.length_a   1.000
_cell.length_b   1.000
_cell.length_c   1.000
_cell.angle_alpha   90.00
_cell.angle_beta   90.00
_cell.angle_gamma   90.00
#
_symmetry.space_group_name_H-M   'P 1'
#
loop_
_entity.id
_entity.type
_entity.pdbx_description
1 polymer ?
#
loop_
_entity_poly.entity_id
_entity_poly.type
_entity_poly.pdbx_seq_one_letter_code
_entity_poly.pdbx_strand_id
1 'polypeptide(L)'
;MILSPGNFIRASGKEFWYGRPIFERIFIHLTERVHNHLALIWIAYVVLLLLVLLVIFNKQIRAKIDKTSLICAALVVCIGISTSLIMFASPSYPDRVMNGTFMFFLLAISFIAYALLKSGVKAGVVGVTAVTVLCGIVFLWSYSLMLNGYKKTAGQEIVRQEIITKEIAAGKQKFIIPDYYFVKLQNSGGHFGLFHDPAVYGEYYHVQAIFKKKVNFDYSVIANGAKHSLSNETTAYSNTRGDFAIISREQLTGFDHTLG
;
A
#
# COMPACT_ATOMS: atom_id res chain seq x y z
N MET A 1 -9.46 -12.95 -18.42
CA MET A 1 -8.40 -12.46 -19.35
C MET A 1 -7.18 -13.39 -19.46
N ILE A 2 -7.19 -14.62 -18.90
CA ILE A 2 -6.05 -15.55 -19.04
C ILE A 2 -5.80 -15.93 -20.51
N LEU A 3 -6.87 -16.01 -21.31
CA LEU A 3 -6.86 -16.40 -22.72
C LEU A 3 -6.84 -15.22 -23.71
N SER A 4 -6.63 -13.98 -23.26
CA SER A 4 -6.58 -12.87 -24.21
C SER A 4 -5.26 -12.88 -25.01
N PRO A 5 -5.26 -12.55 -26.31
CA PRO A 5 -4.07 -12.61 -27.16
C PRO A 5 -2.90 -11.78 -26.61
N GLY A 6 -3.18 -10.61 -26.04
CA GLY A 6 -2.17 -9.77 -25.40
C GLY A 6 -1.56 -10.38 -24.13
N ASN A 7 -2.26 -11.29 -23.45
CA ASN A 7 -1.71 -12.02 -22.30
C ASN A 7 -0.71 -13.10 -22.74
N PHE A 8 -0.90 -13.68 -23.92
CA PHE A 8 -0.01 -14.67 -24.52
C PHE A 8 1.34 -14.04 -24.93
N ILE A 9 1.30 -12.86 -25.56
CA ILE A 9 2.51 -12.09 -25.91
C ILE A 9 3.27 -11.63 -24.65
N ARG A 10 2.57 -11.33 -23.55
CA ARG A 10 3.22 -10.98 -22.26
C ARG A 10 3.75 -12.20 -21.50
N ALA A 11 3.36 -13.40 -21.90
CA ALA A 11 3.81 -14.66 -21.32
C ALA A 11 5.10 -15.19 -21.97
N SER A 12 5.36 -14.86 -23.24
CA SER A 12 6.52 -15.36 -24.02
C SER A 12 7.89 -14.95 -23.45
N GLY A 13 7.95 -13.96 -22.56
CA GLY A 13 9.17 -13.56 -21.84
C GLY A 13 9.27 -14.06 -20.40
N LYS A 14 8.40 -14.99 -19.98
CA LYS A 14 8.25 -15.40 -18.56
C LYS A 14 8.40 -16.92 -18.36
N GLU A 15 9.33 -17.52 -19.08
CA GLU A 15 9.70 -18.95 -18.96
C GLU A 15 10.02 -19.36 -17.51
N PHE A 16 10.61 -18.45 -16.73
CA PHE A 16 10.91 -18.70 -15.30
C PHE A 16 9.67 -19.10 -14.46
N TRP A 17 8.48 -18.70 -14.91
CA TRP A 17 7.20 -19.01 -14.24
C TRP A 17 6.38 -20.01 -15.05
N TYR A 18 6.20 -19.79 -16.35
CA TYR A 18 5.35 -20.64 -17.19
C TYR A 18 6.00 -21.98 -17.55
N GLY A 19 7.32 -22.09 -17.47
CA GLY A 19 8.05 -23.35 -17.60
C GLY A 19 7.92 -24.26 -16.36
N ARG A 20 7.37 -23.77 -15.24
CA ARG A 20 7.15 -24.59 -14.04
C ARG A 20 5.86 -25.41 -14.15
N PRO A 21 5.87 -26.69 -13.70
CA PRO A 21 4.67 -27.49 -13.56
C PRO A 21 3.56 -26.77 -12.78
N ILE A 22 2.31 -27.07 -13.13
CA ILE A 22 1.15 -26.40 -12.51
C ILE A 22 1.10 -26.62 -10.98
N PHE A 23 1.46 -27.81 -10.51
CA PHE A 23 1.51 -28.13 -9.08
C PHE A 23 2.55 -27.31 -8.34
N GLU A 24 3.72 -27.08 -8.96
CA GLU A 24 4.77 -26.27 -8.36
C GLU A 24 4.33 -24.80 -8.23
N ARG A 25 3.66 -24.27 -9.27
CA ARG A 25 3.08 -22.91 -9.21
C ARG A 25 2.01 -22.78 -8.13
N ILE A 26 1.16 -23.78 -7.96
CA ILE A 26 0.15 -23.81 -6.89
C ILE A 26 0.83 -23.84 -5.52
N PHE A 27 1.84 -24.70 -5.35
CA PHE A 27 2.57 -24.84 -4.10
C PHE A 27 3.26 -23.53 -3.70
N ILE A 28 4.03 -22.93 -4.60
CA ILE A 28 4.70 -21.62 -4.39
C ILE A 28 3.66 -20.55 -4.06
N HIS A 29 2.53 -20.53 -4.77
CA HIS A 29 1.48 -19.56 -4.53
C HIS A 29 0.91 -19.68 -3.12
N LEU A 30 0.51 -20.88 -2.71
CA LEU A 30 -0.10 -21.12 -1.40
C LEU A 30 0.87 -20.90 -0.24
N THR A 31 2.14 -21.26 -0.40
CA THR A 31 3.13 -21.18 0.69
C THR A 31 3.75 -19.79 0.82
N GLU A 32 4.20 -19.20 -0.29
CA GLU A 32 5.03 -17.98 -0.26
C GLU A 32 4.24 -16.69 -0.52
N ARG A 33 3.19 -16.75 -1.36
CA ARG A 33 2.53 -15.54 -1.89
C ARG A 33 1.23 -15.21 -1.18
N VAL A 34 0.36 -16.20 -1.00
CA VAL A 34 -1.02 -15.99 -0.51
C VAL A 34 -1.04 -15.35 0.88
N HIS A 35 -0.20 -15.82 1.81
CA HIS A 35 -0.15 -15.32 3.18
C HIS A 35 0.14 -13.81 3.25
N ASN A 36 1.18 -13.37 2.55
CA ASN A 36 1.61 -11.96 2.53
C ASN A 36 0.54 -11.05 1.92
N HIS A 37 -0.14 -11.51 0.87
CA HIS A 37 -1.19 -10.72 0.22
C HIS A 37 -2.51 -10.72 0.97
N LEU A 38 -2.89 -11.82 1.64
CA LEU A 38 -4.07 -11.84 2.51
C LEU A 38 -3.91 -10.92 3.72
N ALA A 39 -2.67 -10.72 4.20
CA ALA A 39 -2.39 -9.75 5.25
C ALA A 39 -2.75 -8.30 4.85
N LEU A 40 -2.81 -7.97 3.55
CA LEU A 40 -3.20 -6.62 3.11
C LEU A 40 -4.67 -6.31 3.38
N ILE A 41 -5.54 -7.32 3.34
CA ILE A 41 -6.99 -7.18 3.46
C ILE A 41 -7.51 -7.63 4.84
N TRP A 42 -6.62 -7.66 5.83
CA TRP A 42 -6.89 -8.30 7.11
C TRP A 42 -8.11 -7.78 7.86
N ILE A 43 -8.34 -6.48 7.77
CA ILE A 43 -9.48 -5.81 8.39
C ILE A 43 -10.80 -6.42 7.89
N ALA A 44 -10.88 -6.80 6.62
CA ALA A 44 -12.10 -7.33 6.03
C ALA A 44 -12.52 -8.65 6.69
N TYR A 45 -11.58 -9.59 6.87
CA TYR A 45 -11.91 -10.87 7.50
C TYR A 45 -12.11 -10.73 9.02
N VAL A 46 -11.44 -9.78 9.69
CA VAL A 46 -11.69 -9.49 11.11
C VAL A 46 -13.10 -8.95 11.31
N VAL A 47 -13.52 -7.97 10.50
CA VAL A 47 -14.88 -7.42 10.54
C VAL A 47 -15.91 -8.50 10.24
N LEU A 48 -15.68 -9.30 9.20
CA LEU A 48 -16.55 -10.43 8.86
C LEU A 48 -16.67 -11.42 10.03
N LEU A 49 -15.54 -11.78 10.66
CA LEU A 49 -15.52 -12.67 11.82
C LEU A 49 -16.34 -12.09 12.98
N LEU A 50 -16.15 -10.83 13.34
CA LEU A 50 -16.91 -10.18 14.42
C LEU A 50 -18.43 -10.24 14.17
N LEU A 51 -18.87 -9.98 12.94
CA LEU A 51 -20.28 -10.07 12.57
C LEU A 51 -20.80 -11.52 12.63
N VAL A 52 -20.01 -12.50 12.16
CA VAL A 52 -20.37 -13.93 12.27
C VAL A 52 -20.47 -14.36 13.73
N LEU A 53 -19.56 -13.92 14.60
CA LEU A 53 -19.59 -14.24 16.02
C LEU A 53 -20.87 -13.70 16.70
N LEU A 54 -21.39 -12.55 16.29
CA LEU A 54 -22.69 -12.05 16.77
C LEU A 54 -23.83 -13.02 16.45
N VAL A 55 -23.83 -13.59 15.24
CA VAL A 55 -24.84 -14.58 14.82
C VAL A 55 -24.69 -15.89 15.59
N ILE A 56 -23.46 -16.36 15.78
CA ILE A 56 -23.17 -17.61 16.48
C ILE A 56 -23.53 -17.49 17.96
N PHE A 57 -23.10 -16.45 18.67
CA PHE A 57 -23.25 -16.41 20.12
C PHE A 57 -24.62 -15.89 20.59
N ASN A 58 -25.40 -15.24 19.72
CA ASN A 58 -26.72 -14.73 20.09
C ASN A 58 -27.85 -15.62 19.55
N LYS A 59 -28.47 -16.40 20.45
CA LYS A 59 -29.58 -17.32 20.10
C LYS A 59 -30.79 -16.59 19.49
N GLN A 60 -31.12 -15.38 19.95
CA GLN A 60 -32.25 -14.61 19.44
C GLN A 60 -32.00 -14.14 18.01
N ILE A 61 -30.77 -13.68 17.71
CA ILE A 61 -30.35 -13.34 16.35
C ILE A 61 -30.47 -14.57 15.45
N ARG A 62 -29.90 -15.70 15.87
CA ARG A 62 -29.90 -16.95 15.10
C ARG A 62 -31.30 -17.42 14.72
N ALA A 63 -32.29 -17.20 15.60
CA ALA A 63 -33.67 -17.59 15.36
C ALA A 63 -34.39 -16.66 14.35
N LYS A 64 -34.00 -15.39 14.26
CA LYS A 64 -34.68 -14.37 13.44
C LYS A 64 -33.93 -13.96 12.18
N ILE A 65 -32.67 -14.37 12.04
CA ILE A 65 -31.82 -13.94 10.93
C ILE A 65 -32.28 -14.58 9.62
N ASP A 66 -32.24 -13.81 8.54
CA ASP A 66 -32.53 -14.30 7.20
C ASP A 66 -31.40 -15.24 6.72
N LYS A 67 -31.77 -16.52 6.53
CA LYS A 67 -30.83 -17.56 6.08
C LYS A 67 -30.34 -17.32 4.65
N THR A 68 -31.15 -16.70 3.79
CA THR A 68 -30.76 -16.41 2.40
C THR A 68 -29.57 -15.47 2.38
N SER A 69 -29.62 -14.38 3.17
CA SER A 69 -28.50 -13.45 3.32
C SER A 69 -27.22 -14.13 3.84
N LEU A 70 -27.33 -15.09 4.76
CA LEU A 70 -26.18 -15.86 5.24
C LEU A 70 -25.59 -16.77 4.16
N ILE A 71 -26.43 -17.42 3.36
CA ILE A 71 -25.99 -18.24 2.22
C ILE A 71 -25.30 -17.36 1.17
N CYS A 72 -25.88 -16.20 0.83
CA CYS A 72 -25.26 -15.23 -0.07
C CYS A 72 -23.89 -14.76 0.45
N ALA A 73 -23.78 -14.45 1.73
CA ALA A 73 -22.50 -14.09 2.34
C ALA A 73 -21.47 -15.21 2.21
N ALA A 74 -21.85 -16.45 2.51
CA ALA A 74 -20.95 -17.61 2.38
C ALA A 74 -20.50 -17.84 0.93
N LEU A 75 -21.42 -17.79 -0.04
CA LEU A 75 -21.10 -17.92 -1.47
C LEU A 75 -20.13 -16.84 -1.93
N VAL A 76 -20.36 -15.59 -1.52
CA VAL A 76 -19.49 -14.46 -1.86
C VAL A 76 -18.10 -14.60 -1.24
N VAL A 77 -17.99 -15.11 0.00
CA VAL A 77 -16.68 -15.44 0.60
C VAL A 77 -15.96 -16.50 -0.23
N CYS A 78 -16.65 -17.57 -0.63
CA CYS A 78 -16.06 -18.61 -1.48
C CYS A 78 -15.56 -18.05 -2.83
N ILE A 79 -16.34 -17.15 -3.46
CA ILE A 79 -15.93 -16.46 -4.68
C ILE A 79 -14.69 -15.59 -4.42
N GLY A 80 -14.69 -14.82 -3.33
CA GLY A 80 -13.56 -13.98 -2.91
C GLY A 80 -12.28 -14.80 -2.75
N ILE A 81 -12.33 -15.91 -2.01
CA ILE A 81 -11.19 -16.82 -1.86
C ILE A 81 -10.75 -17.37 -3.21
N SER A 82 -11.68 -17.79 -4.07
CA SER A 82 -11.38 -18.30 -5.42
C SER A 82 -10.63 -17.28 -6.28
N THR A 83 -10.95 -15.99 -6.15
CA THR A 83 -10.24 -14.92 -6.87
C THR A 83 -8.79 -14.73 -6.43
N SER A 84 -8.46 -15.04 -5.17
CA SER A 84 -7.07 -15.05 -4.70
C SER A 84 -6.37 -16.35 -5.11
N LEU A 85 -7.07 -17.48 -5.09
CA LEU A 85 -6.50 -18.77 -5.46
C LEU A 85 -6.09 -18.82 -6.94
N ILE A 86 -6.93 -18.32 -7.87
CA ILE A 86 -6.65 -18.37 -9.31
C ILE A 86 -5.36 -17.63 -9.72
N MET A 87 -4.81 -16.80 -8.85
CA MET A 87 -3.56 -16.06 -9.10
C MET A 87 -2.31 -16.94 -9.18
N PHE A 88 -2.39 -18.24 -8.88
CA PHE A 88 -1.31 -19.19 -9.23
C PHE A 88 -1.02 -19.19 -10.74
N ALA A 89 -2.00 -18.85 -11.58
CA ALA A 89 -1.85 -18.77 -13.02
C ALA A 89 -1.04 -17.53 -13.48
N SER A 90 -0.77 -16.58 -12.58
CA SER A 90 -0.09 -15.33 -12.90
C SER A 90 1.35 -15.27 -12.36
N PRO A 91 2.32 -14.89 -13.21
CA PRO A 91 3.72 -14.72 -12.83
C PRO A 91 3.93 -13.54 -11.87
N SER A 92 3.06 -12.55 -11.92
CA SER A 92 3.09 -11.38 -11.03
C SER A 92 1.84 -11.34 -10.18
N TYR A 93 1.99 -11.07 -8.89
CA TYR A 93 0.90 -10.91 -7.94
C TYR A 93 1.10 -9.58 -7.22
N PRO A 94 0.79 -8.46 -7.88
CA PRO A 94 0.91 -7.15 -7.24
C PRO A 94 -0.24 -6.95 -6.25
N ASP A 95 0.03 -6.19 -5.19
CA ASP A 95 -0.90 -5.89 -4.09
C ASP A 95 -2.29 -5.46 -4.57
N ARG A 96 -2.37 -4.65 -5.64
CA ARG A 96 -3.63 -4.18 -6.25
C ARG A 96 -4.60 -5.28 -6.69
N VAL A 97 -4.11 -6.50 -6.94
CA VAL A 97 -4.98 -7.64 -7.29
C VAL A 97 -5.89 -8.01 -6.13
N MET A 98 -5.46 -7.73 -4.89
CA MET A 98 -6.28 -7.98 -3.70
C MET A 98 -7.50 -7.10 -3.55
N ASN A 99 -7.61 -6.04 -4.36
CA ASN A 99 -8.84 -5.25 -4.43
C ASN A 99 -10.04 -6.11 -4.85
N GLY A 100 -9.87 -7.06 -5.77
CA GLY A 100 -10.96 -7.94 -6.19
C GLY A 100 -11.48 -8.80 -5.04
N THR A 101 -10.57 -9.52 -4.36
CA THR A 101 -10.89 -10.32 -3.18
C THR A 101 -11.49 -9.46 -2.07
N PHE A 102 -10.91 -8.30 -1.79
CA PHE A 102 -11.42 -7.36 -0.78
C PHE A 102 -12.88 -6.95 -1.04
N MET A 103 -13.23 -6.62 -2.28
CA MET A 103 -14.60 -6.24 -2.64
C MET A 103 -15.61 -7.35 -2.39
N PHE A 104 -15.25 -8.61 -2.65
CA PHE A 104 -16.12 -9.74 -2.28
C PHE A 104 -16.28 -9.86 -0.76
N PHE A 105 -15.22 -9.69 0.03
CA PHE A 105 -15.36 -9.68 1.49
C PHE A 105 -16.26 -8.54 1.99
N LEU A 106 -16.15 -7.33 1.40
CA LEU A 106 -17.05 -6.22 1.73
C LEU A 106 -18.52 -6.54 1.39
N LEU A 107 -18.76 -7.22 0.27
CA LEU A 107 -20.10 -7.66 -0.11
C LEU A 107 -20.65 -8.71 0.87
N ALA A 108 -19.81 -9.66 1.33
CA ALA A 108 -20.21 -10.62 2.36
C ALA A 108 -20.53 -9.94 3.69
N ILE A 109 -19.71 -8.96 4.10
CA ILE A 109 -19.95 -8.11 5.28
C ILE A 109 -21.30 -7.39 5.15
N SER A 110 -21.58 -6.83 3.97
CA SER A 110 -22.86 -6.16 3.68
C SER A 110 -24.06 -7.08 3.86
N PHE A 111 -24.01 -8.31 3.33
CA PHE A 111 -25.09 -9.30 3.52
C PHE A 111 -25.33 -9.65 4.99
N ILE A 112 -24.26 -9.90 5.76
CA ILE A 112 -24.41 -10.25 7.19
C ILE A 112 -24.90 -9.05 7.99
N ALA A 113 -24.34 -7.85 7.76
CA ALA A 113 -24.77 -6.62 8.42
C ALA A 113 -26.25 -6.33 8.13
N TYR A 114 -26.67 -6.44 6.86
CA TYR A 114 -28.07 -6.29 6.48
C TYR A 114 -28.97 -7.30 7.21
N ALA A 115 -28.60 -8.58 7.24
CA ALA A 115 -29.36 -9.63 7.92
C ALA A 115 -29.48 -9.37 9.44
N LEU A 116 -28.40 -8.91 10.07
CA LEU A 116 -28.37 -8.53 11.49
C LEU A 116 -29.31 -7.35 11.78
N LEU A 117 -29.27 -6.31 10.96
CA LEU A 117 -30.15 -5.14 11.11
C LEU A 117 -31.62 -5.50 10.87
N LYS A 118 -31.90 -6.31 9.84
CA LYS A 118 -33.27 -6.74 9.49
C LYS A 118 -33.89 -7.68 10.54
N SER A 119 -33.08 -8.42 11.31
CA SER A 119 -33.57 -9.34 12.34
C SER A 119 -34.42 -8.67 13.44
N GLY A 120 -34.31 -7.34 13.59
CA GLY A 120 -35.02 -6.56 14.61
C GLY A 120 -34.53 -6.82 16.04
N VAL A 121 -33.46 -7.60 16.22
CA VAL A 121 -32.87 -7.89 17.54
C VAL A 121 -31.95 -6.74 17.94
N LYS A 122 -32.24 -6.09 19.08
CA LYS A 122 -31.47 -4.93 19.59
C LYS A 122 -29.97 -5.21 19.65
N ALA A 123 -29.57 -6.41 20.09
CA ALA A 123 -28.16 -6.81 20.16
C ALA A 123 -27.48 -6.86 18.77
N GLY A 124 -28.22 -7.21 17.71
CA GLY A 124 -27.72 -7.21 16.33
C GLY A 124 -27.46 -5.78 15.85
N VAL A 125 -28.39 -4.86 16.11
CA VAL A 125 -28.23 -3.44 15.78
C VAL A 125 -27.04 -2.84 16.52
N VAL A 126 -26.99 -3.01 17.85
CA VAL A 126 -25.88 -2.49 18.67
C VAL A 126 -24.54 -3.09 18.23
N GLY A 127 -24.49 -4.39 17.92
CA GLY A 127 -23.28 -5.05 17.44
C GLY A 127 -22.79 -4.50 16.11
N VAL A 128 -23.68 -4.33 15.12
CA VAL A 128 -23.34 -3.71 13.84
C VAL A 128 -22.86 -2.26 14.03
N THR A 129 -23.55 -1.48 14.86
CA THR A 129 -23.13 -0.10 15.18
C THR A 129 -21.74 -0.07 15.81
N ALA A 130 -21.46 -0.95 16.78
CA ALA A 130 -20.16 -1.02 17.44
C ALA A 130 -19.04 -1.36 16.44
N VAL A 131 -19.25 -2.35 15.58
CA VAL A 131 -18.29 -2.71 14.52
C VAL A 131 -18.06 -1.54 13.56
N THR A 132 -19.11 -0.83 13.14
CA THR A 132 -18.99 0.35 12.28
C THR A 132 -18.20 1.48 12.93
N VAL A 133 -18.44 1.75 14.22
CA VAL A 133 -17.67 2.77 14.97
C VAL A 133 -16.20 2.38 15.08
N LEU A 134 -15.90 1.11 15.35
CA LEU A 134 -14.52 0.60 15.38
C LEU A 134 -13.84 0.77 14.01
N CYS A 135 -14.53 0.46 12.91
CA CYS A 135 -14.03 0.72 11.56
C CYS A 135 -13.74 2.20 11.34
N GLY A 136 -14.61 3.10 11.83
CA GLY A 136 -14.41 4.55 11.77
C GLY A 136 -13.15 5.00 12.50
N ILE A 137 -12.92 4.50 13.72
CA ILE A 137 -11.71 4.81 14.51
C ILE A 137 -10.44 4.34 13.80
N VAL A 138 -10.44 3.09 13.31
CA VAL A 138 -9.31 2.53 12.56
C VAL A 138 -9.06 3.32 11.27
N PHE A 139 -10.13 3.72 10.58
CA PHE A 139 -10.03 4.55 9.38
C PHE A 139 -9.40 5.91 9.68
N LEU A 140 -9.86 6.62 10.71
CA LEU A 140 -9.30 7.94 11.07
C LEU A 140 -7.79 7.85 11.35
N TRP A 141 -7.38 6.84 12.12
CA TRP A 141 -5.97 6.61 12.40
C TRP A 141 -5.19 6.29 11.11
N SER A 142 -5.64 5.31 10.33
CA SER A 142 -5.00 4.91 9.07
C SER A 142 -4.88 6.07 8.08
N TYR A 143 -5.97 6.81 7.90
CA TYR A 143 -6.03 7.96 7.00
C TYR A 143 -5.06 9.06 7.42
N SER A 144 -4.90 9.31 8.73
CA SER A 144 -3.92 10.29 9.22
C SER A 144 -2.47 9.91 8.87
N LEU A 145 -2.12 8.62 8.99
CA LEU A 145 -0.80 8.11 8.59
C LEU A 145 -0.59 8.22 7.08
N MET A 146 -1.59 7.83 6.29
CA MET A 146 -1.56 7.94 4.83
C MET A 146 -1.41 9.39 4.38
N LEU A 147 -2.19 10.30 4.95
CA LEU A 147 -2.12 11.73 4.63
C LEU A 147 -0.74 12.31 4.95
N ASN A 148 -0.17 11.95 6.10
CA ASN A 148 1.19 12.36 6.45
C ASN A 148 2.20 11.80 5.44
N GLY A 149 2.10 10.50 5.12
CA GLY A 149 2.95 9.87 4.11
C GLY A 149 2.91 10.56 2.76
N TYR A 150 1.72 10.86 2.26
CA TYR A 150 1.55 11.53 0.98
C TYR A 150 2.05 12.97 0.98
N LYS A 151 1.87 13.72 2.08
CA LYS A 151 2.46 15.05 2.22
C LYS A 151 3.98 15.01 2.18
N LYS A 152 4.60 14.03 2.86
CA LYS A 152 6.06 13.85 2.84
C LYS A 152 6.56 13.46 1.45
N THR A 153 5.94 12.49 0.79
CA THR A 153 6.34 12.09 -0.57
C THR A 153 6.11 13.19 -1.60
N ALA A 154 5.06 14.01 -1.45
CA ALA A 154 4.84 15.18 -2.30
C ALA A 154 5.96 16.23 -2.13
N GLY A 155 6.42 16.48 -0.90
CA GLY A 155 7.58 17.34 -0.67
C GLY A 155 8.87 16.78 -1.26
N GLN A 156 9.09 15.46 -1.13
CA GLN A 156 10.22 14.77 -1.77
C GLN A 156 10.17 14.87 -3.29
N GLU A 157 8.97 14.85 -3.88
CA GLU A 157 8.80 15.00 -5.33
C GLU A 157 9.23 16.39 -5.82
N ILE A 158 8.91 17.45 -5.07
CA ILE A 158 9.40 18.80 -5.39
C ILE A 158 10.93 18.82 -5.46
N VAL A 159 11.60 18.25 -4.45
CA VAL A 159 13.07 18.16 -4.43
C VAL A 159 13.61 17.35 -5.61
N ARG A 160 12.97 16.24 -5.96
CA ARG A 160 13.37 15.42 -7.12
C ARG A 160 13.26 16.20 -8.43
N GLN A 161 12.16 16.93 -8.63
CA GLN A 161 11.99 17.78 -9.81
C GLN A 161 13.05 18.89 -9.86
N GLU A 162 13.37 19.54 -8.74
CA GLU A 162 14.44 20.54 -8.68
C GLU A 162 15.80 19.97 -9.09
N ILE A 163 16.13 18.76 -8.62
CA ILE A 163 17.37 18.06 -9.02
C ILE A 163 17.36 17.78 -10.52
N ILE A 164 16.26 17.22 -11.04
CA ILE A 164 16.11 16.91 -12.48
C ILE A 164 16.31 18.17 -13.33
N THR A 165 15.59 19.25 -13.02
CA THR A 165 15.70 20.52 -13.75
C THR A 165 17.11 21.09 -13.69
N LYS A 166 17.75 21.06 -12.52
CA LYS A 166 19.13 21.55 -12.35
C LYS A 166 20.14 20.73 -13.16
N GLU A 167 20.02 19.41 -13.17
CA GLU A 167 20.94 18.53 -13.89
C GLU A 167 20.77 18.64 -15.41
N ILE A 168 19.53 18.78 -15.89
CA ILE A 168 19.23 19.08 -17.31
C ILE A 168 19.81 20.43 -17.71
N ALA A 169 19.62 21.47 -16.87
CA ALA A 169 20.17 22.81 -17.13
C ALA A 169 21.71 22.83 -17.14
N ALA A 170 22.35 21.93 -16.39
CA ALA A 170 23.80 21.71 -16.42
C ALA A 170 24.26 20.88 -17.63
N GLY A 171 23.36 20.49 -18.53
CA GLY A 171 23.65 19.71 -19.74
C GLY A 171 23.91 18.22 -19.48
N LYS A 172 23.60 17.70 -18.29
CA LYS A 172 23.84 16.29 -17.97
C LYS A 172 22.82 15.39 -18.66
N GLN A 173 23.33 14.37 -19.34
CA GLN A 173 22.52 13.36 -20.03
C GLN A 173 22.26 12.10 -19.19
N LYS A 174 23.04 11.89 -18.14
CA LYS A 174 22.90 10.79 -17.18
C LYS A 174 23.13 11.30 -15.77
N PHE A 175 22.16 11.08 -14.87
CA PHE A 175 22.27 11.54 -13.49
C PHE A 175 21.42 10.70 -12.53
N ILE A 176 21.55 10.98 -11.23
CA ILE A 176 20.95 10.20 -10.14
C ILE A 176 19.98 11.09 -9.35
N ILE A 177 18.82 10.56 -9.02
CA ILE A 177 17.84 11.17 -8.12
C ILE A 177 17.63 10.30 -6.87
N PRO A 178 17.28 10.88 -5.71
CA PRO A 178 16.95 10.10 -4.53
C PRO A 178 15.64 9.31 -4.73
N ASP A 179 15.59 8.05 -4.29
CA ASP A 179 14.35 7.27 -4.24
C ASP A 179 13.39 7.87 -3.17
N TYR A 180 12.10 7.55 -3.26
CA TYR A 180 11.16 8.00 -2.23
C TYR A 180 11.41 7.27 -0.91
N TYR A 181 11.34 8.04 0.18
CA TYR A 181 11.27 7.53 1.53
C TYR A 181 9.82 7.62 2.04
N PHE A 182 9.19 6.46 2.22
CA PHE A 182 7.87 6.38 2.84
C PHE A 182 8.00 6.32 4.35
N VAL A 183 7.43 7.31 5.03
CA VAL A 183 7.18 7.25 6.47
C VAL A 183 6.17 6.14 6.78
N LYS A 184 6.09 5.74 8.05
CA LYS A 184 5.23 4.64 8.50
C LYS A 184 3.78 4.78 8.02
N LEU A 185 3.31 3.77 7.29
CA LEU A 185 1.91 3.55 6.91
C LEU A 185 1.31 2.38 7.70
N GLN A 186 -0.02 2.25 7.69
CA GLN A 186 -0.70 1.10 8.33
C GLN A 186 -0.33 -0.23 7.66
N ASN A 187 -0.21 -0.24 6.34
CA ASN A 187 0.23 -1.40 5.55
C ASN A 187 0.96 -0.94 4.28
N SER A 188 1.65 -1.87 3.61
CA SER A 188 2.39 -1.60 2.37
C SER A 188 1.48 -1.28 1.18
N GLY A 189 0.18 -1.61 1.25
CA GLY A 189 -0.80 -1.30 0.21
C GLY A 189 -1.05 0.20 0.03
N GLY A 190 -0.66 1.03 1.00
CA GLY A 190 -0.68 2.48 0.88
C GLY A 190 0.50 3.09 0.09
N HIS A 191 1.50 2.29 -0.30
CA HIS A 191 2.56 2.78 -1.17
C HIS A 191 2.06 2.88 -2.61
N PHE A 192 2.43 3.96 -3.31
CA PHE A 192 2.30 3.99 -4.77
C PHE A 192 3.38 3.12 -5.43
N GLY A 193 3.17 2.79 -6.71
CA GLY A 193 4.10 1.95 -7.45
C GLY A 193 5.49 2.57 -7.58
N LEU A 194 6.51 1.90 -7.04
CA LEU A 194 7.92 2.33 -7.06
C LEU A 194 8.68 1.89 -8.32
N PHE A 195 7.96 1.56 -9.40
CA PHE A 195 8.57 1.11 -10.64
C PHE A 195 9.39 2.25 -11.25
N HIS A 196 10.67 1.99 -11.50
CA HIS A 196 11.62 2.95 -12.03
C HIS A 196 12.55 2.24 -13.00
N ASP A 197 12.37 2.49 -14.28
CA ASP A 197 13.30 2.09 -15.33
C ASP A 197 14.11 3.32 -15.76
N PRO A 198 15.46 3.31 -15.66
CA PRO A 198 16.27 4.48 -15.96
C PRO A 198 16.13 5.00 -17.39
N ALA A 199 15.93 4.12 -18.37
CA ALA A 199 15.79 4.50 -19.78
C ALA A 199 14.41 5.09 -20.05
N VAL A 200 13.34 4.50 -19.50
CA VAL A 200 11.98 5.03 -19.63
C VAL A 200 11.86 6.42 -19.00
N TYR A 201 12.44 6.61 -17.81
CA TYR A 201 12.49 7.93 -17.19
C TYR A 201 13.36 8.91 -18.01
N GLY A 202 14.47 8.44 -18.57
CA GLY A 202 15.29 9.23 -19.47
C GLY A 202 14.50 9.74 -20.67
N GLU A 203 13.78 8.85 -21.35
CA GLU A 203 12.91 9.18 -22.49
C GLU A 203 11.87 10.26 -22.13
N TYR A 204 11.19 10.11 -20.98
CA TYR A 204 10.20 11.08 -20.52
C TYR A 204 10.78 12.49 -20.30
N TYR A 205 12.01 12.59 -19.81
CA TYR A 205 12.70 13.86 -19.55
C TYR A 205 13.67 14.29 -20.67
N HIS A 206 13.66 13.59 -21.81
CA HIS A 206 14.56 13.85 -22.94
C HIS A 206 16.06 13.80 -22.60
N VAL A 207 16.45 12.85 -21.75
CA VAL A 207 17.85 12.54 -21.39
C VAL A 207 18.14 11.05 -21.57
N GLN A 208 19.41 10.65 -21.55
CA GLN A 208 19.78 9.25 -21.81
C GLN A 208 19.35 8.29 -20.69
N ALA A 209 19.51 8.68 -19.42
CA ALA A 209 19.07 7.86 -18.30
C ALA A 209 18.98 8.65 -16.98
N ILE A 210 17.95 8.35 -16.18
CA ILE A 210 17.84 8.86 -14.81
C ILE A 210 17.87 7.68 -13.86
N PHE A 211 18.92 7.56 -13.06
CA PHE A 211 19.06 6.50 -12.07
C PHE A 211 18.44 6.94 -10.74
N LYS A 212 17.98 5.97 -9.94
CA LYS A 212 17.54 6.23 -8.57
C LYS A 212 18.55 5.68 -7.57
N LYS A 213 18.75 6.39 -6.46
CA LYS A 213 19.55 5.93 -5.33
C LYS A 213 18.69 5.84 -4.09
N LYS A 214 18.72 4.70 -3.40
CA LYS A 214 17.97 4.49 -2.17
C LYS A 214 18.43 5.47 -1.09
N VAL A 215 17.47 6.13 -0.45
CA VAL A 215 17.68 7.05 0.68
C VAL A 215 16.88 6.53 1.87
N ASN A 216 17.48 6.54 3.06
CA ASN A 216 16.90 5.98 4.28
C ASN A 216 16.30 7.05 5.22
N PHE A 217 16.07 8.27 4.72
CA PHE A 217 15.53 9.39 5.48
C PHE A 217 14.56 10.24 4.64
N ASP A 218 13.67 10.97 5.32
CA ASP A 218 12.75 11.90 4.69
C ASP A 218 13.45 13.23 4.36
N TYR A 219 13.61 13.51 3.07
CA TYR A 219 14.24 14.74 2.57
C TYR A 219 13.23 15.82 2.13
N SER A 220 11.93 15.65 2.44
CA SER A 220 10.89 16.64 2.10
C SER A 220 11.09 18.00 2.76
N VAL A 221 11.86 18.07 3.86
CA VAL A 221 12.18 19.32 4.55
C VAL A 221 13.01 20.28 3.67
N ILE A 222 13.72 19.77 2.67
CA ILE A 222 14.46 20.61 1.71
C ILE A 222 13.49 21.49 0.89
N ALA A 223 12.33 20.96 0.52
CA ALA A 223 11.30 21.72 -0.22
C ALA A 223 10.45 22.61 0.70
N ASN A 224 10.08 22.12 1.88
CA ASN A 224 9.04 22.74 2.71
C ASN A 224 9.57 23.46 3.96
N GLY A 225 10.88 23.38 4.22
CA GLY A 225 11.53 23.97 5.39
C GLY A 225 12.02 25.39 5.14
N ALA A 226 12.13 26.17 6.21
CA ALA A 226 12.84 27.44 6.19
C ALA A 226 14.33 27.19 5.91
N LYS A 227 14.88 27.95 4.97
CA LYS A 227 16.28 27.88 4.58
C LYS A 227 17.12 28.79 5.48
N HIS A 228 18.18 28.25 6.06
CA HIS A 228 19.14 28.94 6.90
C HIS A 228 20.55 28.74 6.33
N SER A 229 21.25 29.81 6.02
CA SER A 229 22.67 29.73 5.65
C SER A 229 23.50 29.64 6.93
N LEU A 230 24.27 28.55 7.08
CA LEU A 230 25.21 28.37 8.19
C LEU A 230 26.62 28.83 7.81
N SER A 231 26.98 28.65 6.53
CA SER A 231 28.19 29.20 5.91
C SER A 231 27.97 29.36 4.39
N ASN A 232 28.99 29.86 3.68
CA ASN A 232 28.95 29.94 2.21
C ASN A 232 28.74 28.57 1.54
N GLU A 233 29.18 27.49 2.19
CA GLU A 233 29.16 26.13 1.65
C GLU A 233 28.16 25.20 2.36
N THR A 234 27.48 25.69 3.41
CA THR A 234 26.57 24.89 4.23
C THR A 234 25.22 25.59 4.41
N THR A 235 24.16 24.89 4.00
CA THR A 235 22.76 25.32 4.16
C THR A 235 22.00 24.32 5.01
N ALA A 236 21.26 24.81 6.00
CA ALA A 236 20.30 24.04 6.77
C ALA A 236 18.86 24.35 6.33
N TYR A 237 18.02 23.33 6.37
CA TYR A 237 16.59 23.41 6.15
C TYR A 237 15.91 22.89 7.41
N SER A 238 14.98 23.66 7.98
CA SER A 238 14.26 23.24 9.20
C SER A 238 12.77 23.54 9.11
N ASN A 239 11.94 22.80 9.82
CA ASN A 239 10.50 23.10 9.93
C ASN A 239 10.03 23.15 11.38
N THR A 240 8.80 23.62 11.59
CA THR A 240 8.18 23.76 12.92
C THR A 240 7.91 22.43 13.63
N ARG A 241 8.09 21.30 12.95
CA ARG A 241 7.96 19.94 13.52
C ARG A 241 9.29 19.39 14.03
N GLY A 242 10.39 20.15 13.90
CA GLY A 242 11.73 19.73 14.31
C GLY A 242 12.44 18.85 13.28
N ASP A 243 11.88 18.64 12.08
CA ASP A 243 12.64 18.02 11.00
C ASP A 243 13.73 18.99 10.56
N PHE A 244 14.96 18.50 10.38
CA PHE A 244 16.06 19.30 9.84
C PHE A 244 16.89 18.51 8.83
N ALA A 245 17.44 19.19 7.82
CA ALA A 245 18.40 18.65 6.88
C ALA A 245 19.54 19.66 6.67
N ILE A 246 20.78 19.17 6.62
CA ILE A 246 21.96 19.98 6.34
C ILE A 246 22.57 19.50 5.02
N ILE A 247 22.82 20.44 4.13
CA ILE A 247 23.51 20.20 2.86
C ILE A 247 24.81 21.01 2.91
N SER A 248 25.94 20.32 2.83
CA SER A 248 27.26 20.93 2.75
C SER A 248 28.03 20.43 1.52
N ARG A 249 28.83 21.30 0.90
CA ARG A 249 29.79 20.90 -0.14
C ARG A 249 31.04 20.24 0.45
N GLU A 250 31.30 20.46 1.73
CA GLU A 250 32.40 19.85 2.46
C GLU A 250 31.90 18.72 3.36
N GLN A 251 32.80 17.79 3.67
CA GLN A 251 32.48 16.72 4.59
C GLN A 251 32.29 17.30 6.00
N LEU A 252 31.06 17.19 6.52
CA LEU A 252 30.76 17.56 7.89
C LEU A 252 31.45 16.56 8.83
N THR A 253 32.43 17.03 9.60
CA THR A 253 33.03 16.26 10.70
C THR A 253 32.23 16.55 11.96
N GLY A 254 31.59 15.52 12.52
CA GLY A 254 30.86 15.67 13.78
C GLY A 254 31.83 15.75 14.95
N PHE A 255 31.80 16.85 15.71
CA PHE A 255 32.34 16.85 17.07
C PHE A 255 31.34 16.17 17.99
N ASP A 256 31.67 14.96 18.41
CA ASP A 256 30.93 14.20 19.41
C ASP A 256 31.23 14.82 20.79
N HIS A 257 30.61 15.96 21.10
CA HIS A 257 30.60 16.50 22.46
C HIS A 257 29.64 15.66 23.30
N THR A 258 30.17 14.55 23.82
CA THR A 258 29.65 13.96 25.05
C THR A 258 29.85 15.00 26.16
N LEU A 259 28.76 15.65 26.55
CA LEU A 259 28.68 16.39 27.80
C LEU A 259 28.80 15.36 28.93
N GLY A 260 29.94 15.39 29.63
CA GLY A 260 30.13 14.74 30.92
C GLY A 260 29.46 15.51 32.06
#